data_AF-A0A2M8P770-F1
#
_entry.id   AF-A0A2M8P770-F1
#
_cell.length_a   1.000
_cell.length_b   1.000
_cell.length_c   1.000
_cell.angle_alpha   90.00
_cell.angle_beta   90.00
_cell.angle_gamma   90.00
#
_symmetry.space_group_name_H-M   'P 1'
#
loop_
_entity.id
_entity.type
_entity.pdbx_description
1 polymer ?
#
loop_
_entity_poly.entity_id
_entity_poly.type
_entity_poly.pdbx_seq_one_letter_code
_entity_poly.pdbx_strand_id
1 'polypeptide(L)'
;KEGMVIDTRFNGGGWLHDDLATFFMGEPYVTFSPRGQDFGQDPLAKWNKPSILVVSESNYSDAHAFPYVYQTLKIGKIVGMPVPGTMTAVWWETLQDNSLYFGIPQVGAKDRNGNYLENQQLEPDVKVNNTYEKVLQDQ
;
A
#
# COMPACT_ATOMS: atom_id res chain seq x y z
N LYS A 1 8.95 12.93 -14.86
CA LYS A 1 7.89 11.91 -15.02
C LYS A 1 6.54 12.56 -14.71
N GLU A 2 5.46 12.12 -15.35
CA GLU A 2 4.10 12.72 -15.22
C GLU A 2 3.19 11.95 -14.26
N GLY A 3 3.50 10.68 -14.01
CA GLY A 3 2.81 9.84 -13.04
C GLY A 3 3.72 8.69 -12.58
N MET A 4 3.23 7.91 -11.62
CA MET A 4 3.91 6.74 -11.08
C MET A 4 2.99 5.52 -11.04
N VAL A 5 3.50 4.38 -11.50
CA VAL A 5 2.90 3.06 -11.25
C VAL A 5 3.65 2.45 -10.08
N ILE A 6 2.92 2.14 -9.01
CA ILE A 6 3.45 1.52 -7.80
C ILE A 6 3.02 0.06 -7.84
N ASP A 7 3.95 -0.86 -7.99
CA ASP A 7 3.65 -2.28 -8.02
C ASP A 7 3.96 -2.89 -6.65
N THR A 8 2.92 -3.35 -5.95
CA THR A 8 3.06 -4.05 -4.68
C THR A 8 2.60 -5.50 -4.78
N ARG A 9 2.42 -6.04 -6.00
CA ARG A 9 2.14 -7.46 -6.16
C ARG A 9 3.23 -8.28 -5.50
N PHE A 10 2.83 -9.35 -4.81
CA PHE A 10 3.73 -10.25 -4.08
C PHE A 10 4.49 -9.62 -2.89
N ASN A 11 4.03 -8.48 -2.37
CA ASN A 11 4.58 -7.88 -1.14
C ASN A 11 4.05 -8.58 0.12
N GLY A 12 4.95 -9.08 0.97
CA GLY A 12 4.63 -9.82 2.19
C GLY A 12 4.37 -8.97 3.44
N GLY A 13 4.54 -7.65 3.37
CA GLY A 13 4.29 -6.72 4.47
C GLY A 13 5.56 -6.10 5.08
N GLY A 14 5.42 -5.55 6.28
CA GLY A 14 6.44 -4.72 6.94
C GLY A 14 5.79 -3.70 7.87
N TRP A 15 6.28 -2.45 7.81
CA TRP A 15 5.73 -1.33 8.58
C TRP A 15 6.05 0.00 7.89
N LEU A 16 5.55 0.20 6.68
CA LEU A 16 5.88 1.39 5.86
C LEU A 16 4.64 2.08 5.26
N HIS A 17 3.44 1.51 5.42
CA HIS A 17 2.25 2.04 4.77
C HIS A 17 1.97 3.53 5.05
N ASP A 18 2.23 4.02 6.28
CA ASP A 18 1.99 5.41 6.67
C ASP A 18 2.99 6.39 6.02
N ASP A 19 4.27 6.01 5.98
CA ASP A 19 5.30 6.78 5.28
C ASP A 19 5.00 6.86 3.78
N LEU A 20 4.60 5.74 3.16
CA LEU A 20 4.20 5.72 1.76
C LEU A 20 2.96 6.58 1.51
N ALA A 21 1.94 6.48 2.35
CA ALA A 21 0.75 7.33 2.24
C ALA A 21 1.13 8.82 2.35
N THR A 22 1.96 9.16 3.32
CA THR A 22 2.47 10.53 3.52
C THR A 22 3.27 11.04 2.33
N PHE A 23 4.07 10.17 1.70
CA PHE A 23 4.86 10.49 0.52
C PHE A 23 3.99 10.73 -0.72
N PHE A 24 2.94 9.92 -0.94
CA PHE A 24 2.08 10.01 -2.12
C PHE A 24 0.96 11.06 -2.02
N MET A 25 0.73 11.63 -0.83
CA MET A 25 -0.20 12.75 -0.60
C MET A 25 0.49 14.13 -0.68
N GLY A 26 1.53 14.28 -1.50
CA GLY A 26 2.16 15.59 -1.70
C GLY A 26 1.24 16.54 -2.45
N GLU A 27 0.98 17.72 -1.89
CA GLU A 27 0.19 18.78 -2.54
C GLU A 27 1.07 20.02 -2.72
N PRO A 28 1.29 20.54 -3.95
CA PRO A 28 2.09 21.73 -4.15
C PRO A 28 1.42 22.96 -3.53
N TYR A 29 2.15 23.71 -2.69
CA TYR A 29 1.61 24.92 -2.04
C TYR A 29 2.52 26.15 -2.17
N VAL A 30 3.78 25.98 -2.59
CA VAL A 30 4.71 27.08 -2.88
C VAL A 30 5.42 26.79 -4.21
N THR A 31 5.61 27.84 -5.01
CA THR A 31 6.47 27.83 -6.20
C THR A 31 7.67 28.74 -5.94
N PHE A 32 8.87 28.24 -6.19
CA PHE A 32 10.11 29.02 -6.09
C PHE A 32 10.39 29.75 -7.41
N SER A 33 10.55 31.08 -7.34
CA SER A 33 10.68 31.93 -8.53
C SER A 33 11.73 33.06 -8.35
N PRO A 34 13.03 32.79 -8.48
CA PRO A 34 14.06 33.82 -8.48
C PRO A 34 13.92 34.67 -9.75
N ARG A 35 13.69 35.98 -9.57
CA ARG A 35 13.61 36.96 -10.66
C ARG A 35 12.56 36.59 -11.73
N GLY A 36 11.45 35.99 -11.31
CA GLY A 36 10.33 35.63 -12.20
C GLY A 36 10.57 34.35 -13.03
N GLN A 37 11.57 33.54 -12.69
CA GLN A 37 11.80 32.24 -13.31
C GLN A 37 11.45 31.12 -12.35
N ASP A 38 10.33 30.45 -12.58
CA ASP A 38 9.91 29.32 -11.74
C ASP A 38 10.88 28.14 -11.88
N PHE A 39 11.40 27.61 -10.76
CA PHE A 39 12.42 26.55 -10.79
C PHE A 39 12.19 25.41 -9.78
N GLY A 40 11.07 25.41 -9.04
CA GLY A 40 10.76 24.34 -8.10
C GLY A 40 9.47 24.61 -7.34
N GLN A 41 9.03 23.60 -6.57
CA GLN A 41 7.83 23.68 -5.74
C GLN A 41 8.03 22.94 -4.43
N ASP A 42 7.33 23.38 -3.38
CA ASP A 42 7.19 22.61 -2.14
C ASP A 42 5.84 21.89 -2.10
N PRO A 43 5.77 20.69 -1.49
CA PRO A 43 6.87 20.01 -0.79
C PRO A 43 7.85 19.30 -1.75
N LEU A 44 9.16 19.54 -1.59
CA LEU A 44 10.19 18.91 -2.42
C LEU A 44 10.33 17.39 -2.22
N ALA A 45 10.03 16.90 -1.01
CA ALA A 45 10.29 15.50 -0.63
C ALA A 45 9.09 14.56 -0.83
N LYS A 46 7.94 15.08 -1.30
CA LYS A 46 6.72 14.28 -1.49
C LYS A 46 6.36 14.21 -2.97
N TRP A 47 5.78 13.09 -3.36
CA TRP A 47 5.23 12.93 -4.68
C TRP A 47 3.92 13.70 -4.80
N ASN A 48 3.84 14.58 -5.81
CA ASN A 48 2.74 15.51 -6.01
C ASN A 48 2.06 15.39 -7.38
N LYS A 49 2.21 14.22 -8.01
CA LYS A 49 1.63 13.91 -9.33
C LYS A 49 0.73 12.69 -9.23
N PRO A 50 -0.08 12.39 -10.26
CA PRO A 50 -0.91 11.20 -10.25
C PRO A 50 -0.09 9.92 -10.00
N SER A 51 -0.66 9.01 -9.22
CA SER A 51 -0.13 7.66 -9.05
C SER A 51 -1.25 6.62 -9.17
N ILE A 52 -0.86 5.39 -9.50
CA ILE A 52 -1.74 4.22 -9.54
C ILE A 52 -1.04 3.06 -8.84
N LEU A 53 -1.79 2.30 -8.05
CA LEU A 53 -1.30 1.16 -7.28
C LEU A 53 -1.73 -0.14 -7.95
N VAL A 54 -0.78 -1.05 -8.17
CA VAL A 54 -1.02 -2.40 -8.70
C VAL A 54 -0.91 -3.40 -7.56
N VAL A 55 -1.96 -4.18 -7.34
CA VAL A 55 -2.08 -5.14 -6.22
C VAL A 55 -2.46 -6.54 -6.69
N SER A 56 -2.29 -7.52 -5.83
CA SER A 56 -2.68 -8.93 -6.07
C SER A 56 -3.17 -9.60 -4.80
N GLU A 57 -3.73 -10.79 -4.97
CA GLU A 57 -4.12 -11.70 -3.89
C GLU A 57 -2.95 -12.13 -2.99
N SER A 58 -1.70 -11.94 -3.47
CA SER A 58 -0.49 -12.27 -2.73
C SER A 58 0.00 -11.16 -1.77
N ASN A 59 -0.68 -10.01 -1.74
CA ASN A 59 -0.39 -8.96 -0.78
C ASN A 59 -0.80 -9.41 0.64
N TYR A 60 0.12 -9.32 1.60
CA TYR A 60 -0.08 -9.81 2.97
C TYR A 60 0.39 -8.80 4.04
N SER A 61 -0.26 -8.80 5.21
CA SER A 61 0.07 -7.96 6.36
C SER A 61 0.02 -6.45 6.03
N ASP A 62 1.11 -5.70 6.22
CA ASP A 62 1.20 -4.27 5.86
C ASP A 62 0.93 -4.00 4.38
N ALA A 63 1.09 -5.01 3.53
CA ALA A 63 0.75 -4.91 2.11
C ALA A 63 -0.76 -4.99 1.85
N HIS A 64 -1.60 -5.28 2.86
CA HIS A 64 -3.03 -4.95 2.88
C HIS A 64 -3.27 -3.51 3.39
N ALA A 65 -2.51 -3.06 4.39
CA ALA A 65 -2.64 -1.73 4.98
C ALA A 65 -2.41 -0.62 3.96
N PHE A 66 -1.36 -0.72 3.14
CA PHE A 66 -1.05 0.33 2.16
C PHE A 66 -2.14 0.50 1.10
N PRO A 67 -2.64 -0.54 0.40
CA PRO A 67 -3.82 -0.43 -0.46
C PRO A 67 -5.05 0.13 0.26
N TYR A 68 -5.32 -0.31 1.50
CA TYR A 68 -6.46 0.17 2.28
C TYR A 68 -6.37 1.68 2.55
N VAL A 69 -5.22 2.16 2.99
CA VAL A 69 -4.98 3.59 3.22
C VAL A 69 -5.00 4.37 1.91
N TYR A 70 -4.40 3.84 0.84
CA TYR A 70 -4.37 4.46 -0.48
C TYR A 70 -5.79 4.71 -1.04
N GLN A 71 -6.69 3.74 -0.87
CA GLN A 71 -8.11 3.88 -1.23
C GLN A 71 -8.86 4.82 -0.27
N THR A 72 -8.67 4.65 1.04
CA THR A 72 -9.36 5.43 2.10
C THR A 72 -9.05 6.93 1.99
N LEU A 73 -7.78 7.27 1.73
CA LEU A 73 -7.33 8.65 1.59
C LEU A 73 -7.44 9.18 0.15
N LYS A 74 -7.94 8.36 -0.78
CA LYS A 74 -8.15 8.72 -2.19
C LYS A 74 -6.88 9.22 -2.88
N ILE A 75 -5.74 8.59 -2.58
CA ILE A 75 -4.43 8.97 -3.13
C ILE A 75 -4.40 8.73 -4.65
N GLY A 76 -5.03 7.65 -5.12
CA GLY A 76 -5.11 7.31 -6.53
C GLY A 76 -6.01 6.10 -6.74
N LYS A 77 -5.86 5.45 -7.90
CA LYS A 77 -6.61 4.24 -8.25
C LYS A 77 -5.83 2.97 -7.92
N ILE A 78 -6.57 1.91 -7.59
CA ILE A 78 -6.03 0.57 -7.37
C ILE A 78 -6.48 -0.33 -8.51
N VAL A 79 -5.52 -1.04 -9.12
CA VAL A 79 -5.76 -2.00 -10.19
C VAL A 79 -5.17 -3.36 -9.82
N GLY A 80 -5.85 -4.45 -10.20
CA GLY A 80 -5.36 -5.81 -9.96
C GLY A 80 -6.45 -6.71 -9.43
N MET A 81 -6.15 -7.49 -8.39
CA MET A 81 -7.09 -8.45 -7.81
C MET A 81 -7.30 -8.20 -6.30
N PRO A 82 -8.36 -8.75 -5.69
CA PRO A 82 -8.67 -8.50 -4.29
C PRO A 82 -7.53 -8.86 -3.34
N VAL A 83 -7.32 -8.05 -2.31
CA VAL A 83 -6.27 -8.25 -1.30
C VAL A 83 -6.90 -8.79 -0.01
N PRO A 84 -6.45 -9.93 0.53
CA PRO A 84 -6.95 -10.47 1.80
C PRO A 84 -6.78 -9.48 2.95
N GLY A 85 -7.81 -9.34 3.80
CA GLY A 85 -7.76 -8.53 5.02
C GLY A 85 -6.86 -9.15 6.07
N THR A 86 -5.63 -8.64 6.21
CA THR A 86 -4.57 -9.26 7.03
C THR A 86 -3.85 -8.26 7.95
N MET A 87 -4.52 -7.17 8.32
CA MET A 87 -3.91 -6.07 9.09
C MET A 87 -4.01 -6.29 10.61
N THR A 88 -3.46 -7.41 11.07
CA THR A 88 -3.26 -7.72 12.49
C THR A 88 -1.77 -7.80 12.79
N ALA A 89 -1.31 -7.07 13.81
CA ALA A 89 0.08 -7.14 14.25
C ALA A 89 0.33 -8.44 15.04
N VAL A 90 1.43 -9.09 14.70
CA VAL A 90 1.84 -10.38 15.27
C VAL A 90 3.12 -10.18 16.10
N TRP A 91 3.09 -10.62 17.35
CA TRP A 91 4.28 -10.71 18.19
C TRP A 91 4.95 -12.06 17.98
N TRP A 92 6.24 -12.04 17.73
CA TRP A 92 7.01 -13.26 17.53
C TRP A 92 7.87 -13.54 18.73
N GLU A 93 7.71 -14.73 19.28
CA GLU A 93 8.39 -15.17 20.50
C GLU A 93 9.10 -16.50 20.26
N THR A 94 10.12 -16.75 21.09
CA THR A 94 10.84 -18.03 21.12
C THR A 94 10.72 -18.62 22.51
N LEU A 95 10.50 -19.93 22.63
CA LEU A 95 10.54 -20.61 23.93
C LEU A 95 11.94 -20.50 24.55
N GLN A 96 12.02 -20.60 25.89
CA GLN A 96 13.28 -20.45 26.62
C GLN A 96 14.37 -21.46 26.20
N ASP A 97 13.96 -22.64 25.72
CA ASP A 97 14.84 -23.69 25.22
C ASP A 97 15.17 -23.57 23.71
N ASN A 98 14.65 -22.54 23.04
CA ASN A 98 14.74 -22.29 21.59
C ASN A 98 14.17 -23.40 20.70
N SER A 99 13.32 -24.29 21.23
CA SER A 99 12.76 -25.40 20.45
C SER A 99 11.64 -24.97 19.49
N LEU A 100 11.02 -23.81 19.73
CA LEU A 100 9.88 -23.31 18.96
C LEU A 100 9.93 -21.78 18.84
N TYR A 101 9.77 -21.31 17.60
CA TYR A 101 9.53 -19.92 17.25
C TYR A 101 8.08 -19.81 16.75
N PHE A 102 7.30 -18.90 17.32
CA PHE A 102 5.87 -18.80 17.03
C PHE A 102 5.36 -17.35 17.08
N GLY A 103 4.25 -17.11 16.37
CA GLY A 103 3.60 -15.81 16.25
C GLY A 103 2.28 -15.77 17.01
N ILE A 104 2.03 -14.67 17.71
CA ILE A 104 0.81 -14.39 18.46
C ILE A 104 0.12 -13.16 17.84
N PRO A 105 -1.02 -13.31 17.15
CA PRO A 105 -1.78 -12.16 16.65
C PRO A 105 -2.41 -11.41 17.83
N GLN A 106 -1.90 -10.22 18.12
CA GLN A 106 -2.18 -9.56 19.41
C GLN A 106 -2.91 -8.22 19.26
N VAL A 107 -2.67 -7.48 18.17
CA VAL A 107 -3.26 -6.15 17.96
C VAL A 107 -3.92 -6.08 16.60
N GLY A 108 -5.25 -6.18 16.57
CA GLY A 108 -6.04 -6.00 15.35
C GLY A 108 -6.24 -4.51 15.02
N ALA A 109 -6.04 -4.13 13.76
CA ALA A 109 -6.35 -2.79 13.27
C ALA A 109 -7.84 -2.66 12.93
N LYS A 110 -8.43 -1.49 13.21
CA LYS A 110 -9.83 -1.19 12.91
C LYS A 110 -9.98 -0.06 11.91
N ASP A 111 -10.99 -0.17 11.06
CA ASP A 111 -11.45 0.91 10.19
C ASP A 111 -12.11 2.05 10.99
N ARG A 112 -12.48 3.13 10.29
CA ARG A 112 -13.14 4.30 10.91
C ARG A 112 -14.55 4.00 11.47
N ASN A 113 -15.13 2.87 11.09
CA ASN A 113 -16.44 2.41 11.57
C ASN A 113 -16.31 1.43 12.74
N GLY A 114 -15.08 1.08 13.14
CA GLY A 114 -14.80 0.15 14.23
C GLY A 114 -14.75 -1.33 13.82
N ASN A 115 -14.83 -1.65 12.53
CA ASN A 115 -14.68 -3.02 12.03
C ASN A 115 -13.19 -3.39 11.95
N TYR A 116 -12.84 -4.64 12.22
CA TYR A 116 -11.47 -5.10 12.04
C TYR A 116 -11.13 -5.21 10.55
N LEU A 117 -9.91 -4.77 10.20
CA LEU A 117 -9.34 -4.92 8.86
C LEU A 117 -8.84 -6.36 8.60
N GLU A 118 -8.72 -7.16 9.65
CA GLU A 118 -8.59 -8.61 9.54
C GLU A 118 -9.87 -9.23 8.98
N ASN A 119 -9.74 -10.16 8.02
CA ASN A 119 -10.85 -10.77 7.26
C ASN A 119 -11.73 -9.78 6.48
N GLN A 120 -11.31 -8.51 6.36
CA GLN A 120 -11.96 -7.52 5.51
C GLN A 120 -11.21 -7.41 4.19
N GLN A 121 -11.65 -8.17 3.18
CA GLN A 121 -11.04 -8.13 1.85
C GLN A 121 -11.13 -6.72 1.24
N LEU A 122 -10.01 -6.24 0.69
CA LEU A 122 -9.97 -5.02 -0.08
C LEU A 122 -10.27 -5.31 -1.55
N GLU A 123 -11.21 -4.56 -2.10
CA GLU A 123 -11.56 -4.61 -3.51
C GLU A 123 -10.84 -3.50 -4.28
N PRO A 124 -10.10 -3.83 -5.36
CA PRO A 124 -9.46 -2.81 -6.20
C PRO A 124 -10.53 -2.01 -6.97
N ASP A 125 -10.22 -0.76 -7.33
CA ASP A 125 -11.11 0.05 -8.17
C ASP A 125 -11.32 -0.57 -9.56
N VAL A 126 -10.29 -1.22 -10.09
CA VAL A 126 -10.32 -1.89 -11.40
C VAL A 126 -9.78 -3.31 -11.25
N LYS A 127 -10.69 -4.30 -11.36
CA LYS A 127 -10.31 -5.71 -11.35
C LYS A 127 -9.67 -6.13 -12.66
N VAL A 128 -8.47 -6.71 -12.59
CA VAL A 128 -7.73 -7.25 -13.73
C VAL A 128 -7.16 -8.61 -13.35
N ASN A 129 -7.75 -9.66 -13.92
CA ASN A 129 -7.30 -11.03 -13.70
C ASN A 129 -6.21 -11.42 -14.70
N ASN A 130 -5.16 -12.07 -14.20
CA ASN A 130 -4.16 -12.75 -15.02
C ASN A 130 -4.66 -14.15 -15.34
N THR A 131 -5.38 -14.28 -16.46
CA THR A 131 -5.88 -15.59 -16.89
C THR A 131 -4.73 -16.51 -17.29
N TYR A 132 -4.94 -17.81 -17.14
CA TYR A 132 -3.97 -18.85 -17.50
C TYR A 132 -3.41 -18.64 -18.91
N GLU A 133 -4.28 -18.35 -19.89
CA GLU A 133 -3.90 -18.16 -21.29
C GLU A 133 -2.98 -16.96 -21.49
N LYS A 134 -3.21 -15.86 -20.76
CA LYS A 134 -2.36 -14.67 -20.82
C LYS A 134 -0.98 -14.94 -20.24
N VAL A 135 -0.92 -15.63 -19.11
CA VAL A 135 0.35 -15.96 -18.45
C VAL A 135 1.19 -16.90 -19.31
N LEU A 136 0.57 -17.84 -20.03
CA LEU A 136 1.27 -18.76 -20.92
C LEU A 136 1.86 -18.11 -22.18
N GLN A 137 1.25 -17.03 -22.70
CA GLN A 137 1.71 -16.40 -23.93
C GLN A 137 3.02 -15.61 -23.76
N ASP A 138 3.33 -15.20 -22.52
CA ASP A 138 4.53 -14.42 -22.16
C ASP A 138 5.65 -15.28 -21.53
N GLN A 139 5.53 -16.62 -21.55
CA GLN A 139 6.60 -17.58 -21.20
C GLN A 139 7.31 -18.10 -22.45
#